data_AF-A0A960NZC5-F1
#
_entry.id   AF-A0A960NZC5-F1
#
_cell.length_a   1.000
_cell.length_b   1.000
_cell.length_c   1.000
_cell.angle_alpha   90.00
_cell.angle_beta   90.00
_cell.angle_gamma   90.00
#
_symmetry.space_group_name_H-M   'P 1'
#
loop_
_entity.id
_entity.type
_entity.pdbx_description
1 polymer ?
#
loop_
_entity_poly.entity_id
_entity_poly.type
_entity_poly.pdbx_seq_one_letter_code
_entity_poly.pdbx_strand_id
1 'polypeptide(L)'
;MSKDYYATLTVSRNATSDQIREKFRELARVRHPDRFQGEARERAEIEFQEITAAFNVLSNPERRRQHDLELARPESGGEGDSQRLSRFHLEAGVQFYKDGNFFQASESFERATQADPKNAQAWHHLAQALAQQGRYMARATAAIEKACELSSMNVAYLKLAGRLFAQAGKPDRAEQYYNEAVAWGGEDPVVTKALEELRKGSRKGWGGLFGKGG
;
A
#
# COMPACT_ATOMS: atom_id res chain seq x y z
N MET A 1 15.07 3.91 -0.82
CA MET A 1 16.14 3.19 -1.53
C MET A 1 17.16 4.15 -2.09
N SER A 2 18.29 4.30 -1.40
CA SER A 2 19.48 4.96 -1.94
C SER A 2 20.10 4.10 -3.05
N LYS A 3 20.65 4.71 -4.11
CA LYS A 3 21.29 3.98 -5.22
C LYS A 3 22.60 3.36 -4.75
N ASP A 4 22.77 2.04 -4.86
CA ASP A 4 24.04 1.38 -4.51
C ASP A 4 25.09 1.59 -5.61
N TYR A 5 25.89 2.64 -5.46
CA TYR A 5 26.94 3.00 -6.43
C TYR A 5 28.07 1.96 -6.52
N TYR A 6 28.25 1.12 -5.49
CA TYR A 6 29.21 0.03 -5.54
C TYR A 6 28.75 -1.06 -6.50
N ALA A 7 27.45 -1.37 -6.50
CA ALA A 7 26.84 -2.26 -7.48
C ALA A 7 26.94 -1.70 -8.90
N THR A 8 26.72 -0.39 -9.09
CA THR A 8 26.87 0.27 -10.41
C THR A 8 28.28 0.14 -10.99
N LEU A 9 29.33 0.29 -10.17
CA LEU A 9 30.71 0.11 -10.60
C LEU A 9 31.19 -1.37 -10.53
N THR A 10 30.33 -2.29 -10.11
CA THR A 10 30.66 -3.71 -9.93
C THR A 10 31.89 -3.91 -9.02
N VAL A 11 31.98 -3.12 -7.95
CA VAL A 11 33.05 -3.17 -6.95
C VAL A 11 32.48 -3.53 -5.58
N SER A 12 33.33 -4.11 -4.74
CA SER A 12 32.98 -4.34 -3.34
C SER A 12 32.95 -3.03 -2.54
N ARG A 13 32.15 -2.97 -1.46
CA ARG A 13 32.10 -1.82 -0.54
C ARG A 13 33.44 -1.51 0.13
N ASN A 14 34.32 -2.52 0.26
CA ASN A 14 35.68 -2.36 0.77
C ASN A 14 36.72 -2.00 -0.31
N ALA A 15 36.31 -1.73 -1.56
CA ALA A 15 37.23 -1.41 -2.63
C ALA A 15 38.06 -0.16 -2.32
N THR A 16 39.34 -0.22 -2.68
CA THR A 16 40.26 0.93 -2.59
C THR A 16 39.96 1.95 -3.69
N SER A 17 40.42 3.19 -3.51
CA SER A 17 40.27 4.25 -4.53
C SER A 17 40.91 3.88 -5.87
N ASP A 18 41.98 3.07 -5.85
CA ASP A 18 42.64 2.59 -7.06
C ASP A 18 41.76 1.58 -7.80
N GLN A 19 41.16 0.62 -7.09
CA GLN A 19 40.21 -0.35 -7.67
C GLN A 19 38.96 0.33 -8.25
N ILE A 20 38.44 1.37 -7.58
CA ILE A 20 37.32 2.18 -8.08
C ILE A 20 37.72 2.89 -9.39
N ARG A 21 38.90 3.50 -9.44
CA ARG A 21 39.44 4.17 -10.65
C ARG A 21 39.70 3.18 -11.78
N GLU A 22 40.19 1.99 -11.48
CA GLU A 22 40.44 0.93 -12.47
C GLU A 22 39.12 0.45 -13.08
N LYS A 23 38.12 0.11 -12.26
CA LYS A 23 36.81 -0.34 -12.73
C LYS A 23 36.06 0.72 -13.52
N PHE A 24 36.14 1.99 -13.11
CA PHE A 24 35.58 3.07 -13.91
C PHE A 24 36.21 3.13 -15.33
N ARG A 25 37.54 3.02 -15.46
CA ARG A 25 38.20 3.03 -16.78
C ARG A 25 37.78 1.84 -17.63
N GLU A 26 37.67 0.66 -17.03
CA GLU A 26 37.21 -0.56 -17.71
C GLU A 26 35.78 -0.37 -18.26
N LEU A 27 34.86 0.04 -17.38
CA LEU A 27 33.46 0.27 -17.73
C LEU A 27 33.29 1.39 -18.75
N ALA A 28 34.02 2.49 -18.59
CA ALA A 28 33.99 3.61 -19.53
C ALA A 28 34.43 3.19 -20.93
N ARG A 29 35.42 2.30 -21.05
CA ARG A 29 35.86 1.78 -22.35
C ARG A 29 34.84 0.84 -22.97
N VAL A 30 34.15 0.02 -22.18
CA VAL A 30 33.20 -0.99 -22.67
C VAL A 30 31.84 -0.39 -23.00
N ARG A 31 31.37 0.56 -22.17
CA ARG A 31 30.03 1.17 -22.24
C ARG A 31 30.04 2.57 -22.88
N HIS A 32 31.14 3.02 -23.47
CA HIS A 32 31.17 4.33 -24.14
C HIS A 32 30.11 4.40 -25.25
N PRO A 33 29.27 5.46 -25.30
CA PRO A 33 28.17 5.54 -26.26
C PRO A 33 28.63 5.54 -27.72
N ASP A 34 29.82 6.06 -28.03
CA ASP A 34 30.43 6.01 -29.38
C ASP A 34 30.63 4.60 -29.93
N ARG A 35 30.58 3.57 -29.08
CA ARG A 35 30.70 2.17 -29.50
C ARG A 35 29.37 1.57 -29.96
N PHE A 36 28.28 2.32 -29.84
CA PHE A 36 26.92 1.85 -30.09
C PHE A 36 26.18 2.79 -31.05
N GLN A 37 25.10 2.29 -31.66
CA GLN A 37 24.26 3.05 -32.60
C GLN A 37 22.77 2.79 -32.30
N GLY A 38 21.90 3.72 -32.71
CA GLY A 38 20.45 3.63 -32.51
C GLY A 38 20.07 3.49 -31.04
N GLU A 39 19.04 2.69 -30.73
CA GLU A 39 18.59 2.44 -29.35
C GLU A 39 19.68 1.91 -28.42
N ALA A 40 20.67 1.18 -28.95
CA ALA A 40 21.78 0.67 -28.15
C ALA A 40 22.69 1.80 -27.66
N ARG A 41 22.81 2.89 -28.43
CA ARG A 41 23.54 4.10 -28.02
C ARG A 41 22.81 4.82 -26.90
N GLU A 42 21.50 5.01 -27.01
CA GLU A 42 20.69 5.66 -25.97
C GLU A 42 20.79 4.90 -24.64
N ARG A 43 20.72 3.56 -24.69
CA ARG A 43 20.95 2.72 -23.49
C ARG A 43 22.35 2.89 -22.91
N ALA A 44 23.38 2.91 -23.77
CA ALA A 44 24.75 3.12 -23.34
C ALA A 44 24.98 4.52 -22.72
N GLU A 45 24.32 5.55 -23.24
CA GLU A 45 24.36 6.90 -22.66
C GLU A 45 23.78 6.93 -21.23
N ILE A 46 22.63 6.29 -21.02
CA ILE A 46 22.01 6.18 -19.69
C ILE A 46 22.93 5.42 -18.72
N GLU A 47 23.42 4.24 -19.10
CA GLU A 47 24.33 3.46 -18.26
C GLU A 47 25.64 4.21 -17.96
N PHE A 48 26.19 4.91 -18.95
CA PHE A 48 27.43 5.67 -18.78
C PHE A 48 27.25 6.86 -17.83
N GLN A 49 26.08 7.51 -17.84
CA GLN A 49 25.73 8.54 -16.85
C GLN A 49 25.70 7.96 -15.43
N GLU A 50 25.14 6.77 -15.24
CA GLU A 50 25.10 6.10 -13.93
C GLU A 50 26.50 5.70 -13.44
N ILE A 51 27.32 5.13 -14.32
CA ILE A 51 28.73 4.79 -14.05
C ILE A 51 29.51 6.05 -13.62
N THR A 52 29.31 7.16 -14.32
CA THR A 52 29.96 8.44 -14.02
C THR A 52 29.49 9.01 -12.68
N ALA A 53 28.19 8.96 -12.40
CA ALA A 53 27.64 9.40 -11.12
C ALA A 53 28.20 8.57 -9.95
N ALA A 54 28.25 7.25 -10.10
CA ALA A 54 28.82 6.34 -9.11
C ALA A 54 30.30 6.65 -8.84
N PHE A 55 31.09 6.85 -9.89
CA PHE A 55 32.49 7.22 -9.77
C PHE A 55 32.70 8.56 -9.06
N ASN A 56 31.90 9.59 -9.39
CA ASN A 56 32.00 10.92 -8.77
C ASN A 56 31.68 10.92 -7.27
N VAL A 57 30.86 9.98 -6.81
CA VAL A 57 30.56 9.79 -5.39
C VAL A 57 31.65 8.96 -4.71
N LEU A 58 32.02 7.81 -5.29
CA LEU A 58 32.93 6.85 -4.65
C LEU A 58 34.41 7.24 -4.71
N SER A 59 34.82 8.06 -5.68
CA SER A 59 36.21 8.52 -5.81
C SER A 59 36.60 9.63 -4.83
N ASN A 60 35.62 10.38 -4.30
CA ASN A 60 35.84 11.41 -3.31
C ASN A 60 35.61 10.85 -1.89
N PRO A 61 36.59 10.90 -0.97
CA PRO A 61 36.47 10.29 0.35
C PRO A 61 35.28 10.80 1.18
N GLU A 62 34.99 12.10 1.13
CA GLU A 62 33.90 12.70 1.88
C GLU A 62 32.54 12.30 1.31
N ARG A 63 32.38 12.33 -0.02
CA ARG A 63 31.14 11.88 -0.67
C ARG A 63 30.92 10.39 -0.49
N ARG A 64 31.97 9.59 -0.56
CA ARG A 64 31.92 8.14 -0.27
C ARG A 64 31.47 7.91 1.16
N ARG A 65 32.05 8.62 2.13
CA ARG A 65 31.65 8.53 3.54
C ARG A 65 30.17 8.90 3.72
N GLN A 66 29.70 9.97 3.09
CA GLN A 66 28.29 10.37 3.15
C GLN A 66 27.38 9.30 2.53
N HIS A 67 27.79 8.72 1.41
CA HIS A 67 27.07 7.62 0.77
C HIS A 67 27.05 6.36 1.64
N ASP A 68 28.17 6.02 2.29
CA ASP A 68 28.27 4.90 3.22
C ASP A 68 27.37 5.12 4.45
N LEU A 69 27.31 6.35 4.97
CA LEU A 69 26.39 6.72 6.05
C LEU A 69 24.93 6.63 5.61
N GLU A 70 24.61 6.96 4.36
CA GLU A 70 23.27 6.84 3.80
C GLU A 70 22.86 5.38 3.61
N LEU A 71 23.77 4.54 3.11
CA LEU A 71 23.58 3.09 2.98
C LEU A 71 23.53 2.36 4.34
N ALA A 72 24.24 2.88 5.34
CA ALA A 72 24.25 2.37 6.71
C ALA A 72 23.12 2.94 7.56
N ARG A 73 22.48 4.03 7.14
CA ARG A 73 21.27 4.52 7.77
C ARG A 73 20.22 3.42 7.58
N PRO A 74 19.68 2.83 8.65
CA PRO A 74 18.47 2.04 8.50
C PRO A 74 17.48 2.95 7.79
N GLU A 75 16.97 2.55 6.63
CA GLU A 75 15.91 3.29 5.93
C GLU A 75 14.92 3.72 7.02
N SER A 76 14.76 5.03 7.21
CA SER A 76 14.11 5.58 8.42
C SER A 76 12.81 4.80 8.70
N GLY A 77 12.84 3.94 9.73
CA GLY A 77 11.80 2.94 10.01
C GLY A 77 11.86 1.75 9.06
N GLY A 78 12.77 0.79 9.30
CA GLY A 78 12.75 -0.47 8.56
C GLY A 78 11.37 -1.10 8.64
N GLU A 79 10.90 -1.75 7.57
CA GLU A 79 9.54 -2.34 7.51
C GLU A 79 9.22 -3.17 8.77
N GLY A 80 10.21 -3.81 9.39
CA GLY A 80 10.05 -4.52 10.67
C GLY A 80 9.74 -3.65 11.90
N ASP A 81 10.22 -2.41 11.99
CA ASP A 81 9.87 -1.48 13.09
C ASP A 81 8.48 -0.88 12.91
N SER A 82 8.16 -0.48 11.67
CA SER A 82 6.82 -0.02 11.27
C SER A 82 5.77 -1.10 11.51
N GLN A 83 6.03 -2.35 11.08
CA GLN A 83 5.15 -3.50 11.31
C GLN A 83 5.02 -3.84 12.80
N ARG A 84 6.11 -3.78 13.57
CA ARG A 84 6.07 -4.01 15.03
C ARG A 84 5.22 -2.97 15.74
N LEU A 85 5.38 -1.69 15.39
CA LEU A 85 4.59 -0.60 15.94
C LEU A 85 3.11 -0.71 15.53
N SER A 86 2.85 -1.06 14.26
CA SER A 86 1.49 -1.31 13.77
C SER A 86 0.83 -2.44 14.54
N ARG A 87 1.53 -3.57 14.72
CA ARG A 87 1.04 -4.72 15.48
C ARG A 87 0.76 -4.38 16.95
N PHE A 88 1.64 -3.63 17.60
CA PHE A 88 1.44 -3.19 18.97
C PHE A 88 0.13 -2.41 19.13
N HIS A 89 -0.10 -1.43 18.25
CA HIS A 89 -1.33 -0.64 18.26
C HIS A 89 -2.57 -1.45 17.85
N LEU A 90 -2.41 -2.41 16.94
CA LEU A 90 -3.47 -3.33 16.53
C LEU A 90 -3.93 -4.19 17.72
N GLU A 91 -2.99 -4.79 18.46
CA GLU A 91 -3.28 -5.62 19.62
C GLU A 91 -3.98 -4.81 20.73
N ALA A 92 -3.50 -3.60 21.02
CA ALA A 92 -4.15 -2.68 21.95
C ALA A 92 -5.58 -2.32 21.50
N GLY A 93 -5.78 -2.01 20.22
CA GLY A 93 -7.09 -1.69 19.67
C GLY A 93 -8.07 -2.86 19.74
N VAL A 94 -7.60 -4.10 19.48
CA VAL A 94 -8.41 -5.31 19.63
C VAL A 94 -8.86 -5.49 21.08
N GLN A 95 -8.00 -5.20 22.04
CA GLN A 95 -8.35 -5.27 23.46
C GLN A 95 -9.44 -4.25 23.80
N PHE A 96 -9.26 -2.97 23.44
CA PHE A 96 -10.29 -1.94 23.64
C PHE A 96 -11.62 -2.30 22.96
N TYR A 97 -11.58 -2.90 21.77
CA TYR A 97 -12.78 -3.32 21.05
C TYR A 97 -13.54 -4.41 21.81
N LYS A 98 -12.83 -5.41 22.36
CA LYS A 98 -13.43 -6.47 23.19
C LYS A 98 -14.06 -5.92 24.46
N ASP A 99 -13.45 -4.89 25.03
CA ASP A 99 -13.96 -4.22 26.23
C ASP A 99 -15.14 -3.27 25.92
N GLY A 100 -15.55 -3.15 24.66
CA GLY A 100 -16.63 -2.25 24.22
C GLY A 100 -16.21 -0.79 24.10
N ASN A 101 -14.94 -0.48 24.33
CA ASN A 101 -14.36 0.87 24.26
C ASN A 101 -14.05 1.24 22.80
N PHE A 102 -15.08 1.37 21.97
CA PHE A 102 -14.94 1.55 20.52
C PHE A 102 -14.17 2.82 20.12
N PHE A 103 -14.25 3.89 20.91
CA PHE A 103 -13.50 5.12 20.67
C PHE A 103 -11.98 4.88 20.80
N GLN A 104 -11.54 4.33 21.94
CA GLN A 104 -10.13 4.00 22.18
C GLN A 104 -9.62 2.92 21.21
N ALA A 105 -10.50 1.99 20.82
CA ALA A 105 -10.20 1.01 19.77
C ALA A 105 -9.91 1.71 18.44
N SER A 106 -10.76 2.64 18.00
CA SER A 106 -10.53 3.37 16.75
C SER A 106 -9.25 4.22 16.79
N GLU A 107 -8.94 4.89 17.91
CA GLU A 107 -7.69 5.64 18.04
C GLU A 107 -6.46 4.72 17.94
N SER A 108 -6.54 3.55 18.56
CA SER A 108 -5.45 2.56 18.51
C SER A 108 -5.28 2.01 17.08
N PHE A 109 -6.37 1.66 16.40
CA PHE A 109 -6.29 1.20 15.01
C PHE A 109 -5.81 2.29 14.05
N GLU A 110 -6.15 3.56 14.27
CA GLU A 110 -5.60 4.68 13.48
C GLU A 110 -4.10 4.80 13.63
N ARG A 111 -3.56 4.62 14.85
CA ARG A 111 -2.10 4.58 15.04
C ARG A 111 -1.48 3.38 14.34
N ALA A 112 -2.17 2.24 14.32
CA ALA A 112 -1.69 1.06 13.60
C ALA A 112 -1.61 1.27 12.08
N THR A 113 -2.60 1.95 11.48
CA THR A 113 -2.61 2.26 10.04
C THR A 113 -1.64 3.39 9.66
N GLN A 114 -1.38 4.33 10.56
CA GLN A 114 -0.33 5.34 10.38
C GLN A 114 1.06 4.73 10.45
N ALA A 115 1.28 3.79 11.37
CA ALA A 115 2.55 3.08 11.52
C ALA A 115 2.87 2.19 10.32
N ASP A 116 1.90 1.40 9.86
CA ASP A 116 2.01 0.59 8.64
C ASP A 116 0.76 0.76 7.76
N PRO A 117 0.80 1.64 6.75
CA PRO A 117 -0.31 1.85 5.82
C PRO A 117 -0.65 0.62 4.97
N LYS A 118 0.24 -0.37 4.87
CA LYS A 118 0.02 -1.62 4.11
C LYS A 118 -0.67 -2.71 4.94
N ASN A 119 -0.87 -2.49 6.24
CA ASN A 119 -1.54 -3.45 7.12
C ASN A 119 -3.06 -3.47 6.89
N ALA A 120 -3.53 -4.33 5.99
CA ALA A 120 -4.95 -4.47 5.65
C ALA A 120 -5.84 -4.82 6.85
N GLN A 121 -5.30 -5.60 7.81
CA GLN A 121 -6.04 -5.99 9.01
C GLN A 121 -6.31 -4.80 9.94
N ALA A 122 -5.35 -3.88 10.08
CA ALA A 122 -5.54 -2.66 10.85
C ALA A 122 -6.65 -1.77 10.27
N TRP A 123 -6.67 -1.61 8.93
CA TRP A 123 -7.73 -0.89 8.24
C TRP A 123 -9.11 -1.53 8.42
N HIS A 124 -9.18 -2.87 8.34
CA HIS A 124 -10.41 -3.61 8.59
C HIS A 124 -10.94 -3.40 10.01
N HIS A 125 -10.09 -3.54 11.04
CA HIS A 125 -10.53 -3.33 12.42
C HIS A 125 -10.87 -1.87 12.73
N LEU A 126 -10.17 -0.92 12.12
CA LEU A 126 -10.54 0.49 12.17
C LEU A 126 -11.96 0.70 11.63
N ALA A 127 -12.28 0.13 10.48
CA ALA A 127 -13.62 0.21 9.90
C ALA A 127 -14.70 -0.36 10.83
N GLN A 128 -14.44 -1.53 11.45
CA GLN A 128 -15.36 -2.13 12.42
C GLN A 128 -15.58 -1.23 13.63
N ALA A 129 -14.51 -0.70 14.24
CA ALA A 129 -14.61 0.17 15.41
C ALA A 129 -15.35 1.48 15.12
N LEU A 130 -15.11 2.08 13.95
CA LEU A 130 -15.80 3.31 13.53
C LEU A 130 -17.29 3.03 13.24
N ALA A 131 -17.61 1.88 12.66
CA ALA A 131 -18.99 1.49 12.39
C ALA A 131 -19.81 1.31 13.69
N GLN A 132 -19.22 0.72 14.74
CA GLN A 132 -19.87 0.57 16.05
C GLN A 132 -20.22 1.91 16.70
N GLN A 133 -19.48 2.97 16.39
CA GLN A 133 -19.74 4.30 16.94
C GLN A 133 -20.91 5.02 16.25
N GLY A 134 -21.40 4.53 15.09
CA GLY A 134 -22.54 5.05 14.34
C GLY A 134 -22.31 6.42 13.67
N ARG A 135 -21.61 7.35 14.32
CA ARG A 135 -21.36 8.73 13.86
C ARG A 135 -20.26 8.84 12.80
N TYR A 136 -19.47 7.78 12.62
CA TYR A 136 -18.28 7.81 11.76
C TYR A 136 -18.41 6.93 10.51
N MET A 137 -19.63 6.71 10.01
CA MET A 137 -19.86 5.83 8.85
C MET A 137 -19.04 6.19 7.62
N ALA A 138 -18.86 7.48 7.30
CA ALA A 138 -18.03 7.89 6.17
C ALA A 138 -16.56 7.45 6.33
N ARG A 139 -16.01 7.57 7.54
CA ARG A 139 -14.64 7.10 7.85
C ARG A 139 -14.57 5.57 7.84
N ALA A 140 -15.61 4.89 8.33
CA ALA A 140 -15.70 3.43 8.31
C ALA A 140 -15.69 2.89 6.87
N THR A 141 -16.46 3.50 5.96
CA THR A 141 -16.47 3.11 4.54
C THR A 141 -15.13 3.36 3.86
N ALA A 142 -14.45 4.47 4.16
CA ALA A 142 -13.11 4.73 3.60
C ALA A 142 -12.07 3.72 4.14
N ALA A 143 -12.14 3.36 5.41
CA ALA A 143 -11.22 2.40 6.01
C ALA A 143 -11.40 0.98 5.44
N ILE A 144 -12.65 0.53 5.23
CA ILE A 144 -12.89 -0.80 4.65
C ILE A 144 -12.55 -0.87 3.16
N GLU A 145 -12.75 0.22 2.41
CA GLU A 145 -12.24 0.34 1.03
C GLU A 145 -10.74 0.13 1.02
N LYS A 146 -10.01 0.79 1.93
CA LYS A 146 -8.55 0.64 2.00
C LYS A 146 -8.11 -0.78 2.32
N ALA A 147 -8.82 -1.46 3.22
CA ALA A 147 -8.56 -2.87 3.52
C ALA A 147 -8.79 -3.78 2.30
N CYS A 148 -9.82 -3.52 1.51
CA CYS A 148 -10.11 -4.26 0.27
C CYS A 148 -9.09 -3.94 -0.83
N GLU A 149 -8.60 -2.71 -0.95
CA GLU A 149 -7.52 -2.37 -1.90
C GLU A 149 -6.24 -3.16 -1.62
N LEU A 150 -5.89 -3.31 -0.34
CA LEU A 150 -4.69 -4.03 0.09
C LEU A 150 -4.87 -5.55 0.03
N SER A 151 -6.10 -6.05 0.11
CA SER A 151 -6.43 -7.48 0.08
C SER A 151 -7.72 -7.72 -0.70
N SER A 152 -7.62 -7.57 -2.03
CA SER A 152 -8.77 -7.54 -2.95
C SER A 152 -9.58 -8.84 -3.02
N MET A 153 -8.98 -9.97 -2.64
CA MET A 153 -9.63 -11.28 -2.64
C MET A 153 -10.10 -11.71 -1.25
N ASN A 154 -10.02 -10.84 -0.24
CA ASN A 154 -10.44 -11.17 1.11
C ASN A 154 -11.97 -11.10 1.25
N VAL A 155 -12.63 -12.25 1.15
CA VAL A 155 -14.09 -12.41 1.24
C VAL A 155 -14.66 -11.78 2.52
N ALA A 156 -13.96 -11.86 3.65
CA ALA A 156 -14.44 -11.27 4.90
C ALA A 156 -14.48 -9.74 4.82
N TYR A 157 -13.47 -9.12 4.19
CA TYR A 157 -13.41 -7.67 4.01
C TYR A 157 -14.47 -7.19 3.02
N LEU A 158 -14.64 -7.90 1.90
CA LEU A 158 -15.67 -7.61 0.90
C LEU A 158 -17.08 -7.70 1.52
N LYS A 159 -17.36 -8.73 2.34
CA LYS A 159 -18.64 -8.85 3.07
C LYS A 159 -18.88 -7.70 4.04
N LEU A 160 -17.85 -7.28 4.77
CA LEU A 160 -17.96 -6.13 5.67
C LEU A 160 -18.17 -4.83 4.87
N ALA A 161 -17.45 -4.65 3.76
CA ALA A 161 -17.63 -3.50 2.87
C ALA A 161 -19.08 -3.41 2.38
N GLY A 162 -19.62 -4.50 1.84
CA GLY A 162 -21.01 -4.57 1.41
C GLY A 162 -21.99 -4.15 2.50
N ARG A 163 -21.79 -4.63 3.74
CA ARG A 163 -22.62 -4.24 4.89
C ARG A 163 -22.51 -2.77 5.23
N LEU A 164 -21.29 -2.24 5.31
CA LEU A 164 -21.06 -0.85 5.69
C LEU A 164 -21.58 0.13 4.63
N PHE A 165 -21.42 -0.18 3.34
CA PHE A 165 -22.00 0.61 2.25
C PHE A 165 -23.53 0.58 2.25
N ALA A 166 -24.14 -0.57 2.55
CA ALA A 166 -25.59 -0.66 2.69
C ALA A 166 -26.11 0.21 3.85
N GLN A 167 -25.44 0.15 5.02
CA GLN A 167 -25.78 0.97 6.19
C GLN A 167 -25.54 2.47 5.95
N ALA A 168 -24.55 2.82 5.14
CA ALA A 168 -24.26 4.20 4.73
C ALA A 168 -25.22 4.74 3.65
N GLY A 169 -26.25 3.97 3.25
CA GLY A 169 -27.21 4.38 2.22
C GLY A 169 -26.65 4.39 0.80
N LYS A 170 -25.61 3.60 0.53
CA LYS A 170 -24.95 3.47 -0.77
C LYS A 170 -25.15 2.06 -1.35
N PRO A 171 -26.39 1.70 -1.77
CA PRO A 171 -26.75 0.34 -2.17
C PRO A 171 -25.97 -0.16 -3.39
N ASP A 172 -25.62 0.71 -4.35
CA ASP A 172 -24.89 0.30 -5.55
C ASP A 172 -23.48 -0.19 -5.21
N ARG A 173 -22.76 0.53 -4.33
CA ARG A 173 -21.45 0.11 -3.82
C ARG A 173 -21.58 -1.17 -2.99
N ALA A 174 -22.64 -1.30 -2.21
CA ALA A 174 -22.89 -2.50 -1.42
C ALA A 174 -23.06 -3.74 -2.31
N GLU A 175 -23.85 -3.64 -3.38
CA GLU A 175 -24.05 -4.72 -4.34
C GLU A 175 -22.75 -5.11 -5.06
N GLN A 176 -21.91 -4.13 -5.44
CA GLN A 176 -20.58 -4.40 -6.00
C GLN A 176 -19.73 -5.29 -5.09
N TYR A 177 -19.55 -4.88 -3.83
CA TYR A 177 -18.75 -5.64 -2.86
C TYR A 177 -19.31 -7.02 -2.54
N TYR A 178 -20.64 -7.16 -2.48
CA TYR A 178 -21.27 -8.46 -2.27
C TYR A 178 -21.11 -9.40 -3.47
N ASN A 179 -21.22 -8.90 -4.70
CA ASN A 179 -20.96 -9.70 -5.90
C ASN A 179 -19.49 -10.13 -5.97
N GLU A 180 -18.55 -9.25 -5.63
CA GLU A 180 -17.13 -9.62 -5.51
C GLU A 180 -16.91 -10.67 -4.43
N ALA A 181 -17.57 -10.56 -3.27
CA ALA A 181 -17.48 -11.56 -2.21
C ALA A 181 -17.96 -12.95 -2.68
N VAL A 182 -19.04 -13.02 -3.46
CA VAL A 182 -19.55 -14.28 -4.04
C VAL A 182 -18.60 -14.81 -5.10
N ALA A 183 -18.00 -13.94 -5.93
CA ALA A 183 -17.05 -14.35 -6.95
C ALA A 183 -15.81 -15.04 -6.36
N TRP A 184 -15.30 -14.57 -5.22
CA TRP A 184 -14.12 -15.13 -4.56
C TRP A 184 -14.41 -16.22 -3.52
N GLY A 185 -15.57 -16.15 -2.85
CA GLY A 185 -15.92 -17.01 -1.72
C GLY A 185 -16.98 -18.07 -2.02
N GLY A 186 -17.57 -18.04 -3.22
CA GLY A 186 -18.72 -18.86 -3.56
C GLY A 186 -20.01 -18.36 -2.91
N GLU A 187 -21.05 -19.19 -2.99
CA GLU A 187 -22.38 -18.82 -2.52
C GLU A 187 -22.42 -18.75 -0.98
N ASP A 188 -22.86 -17.61 -0.46
CA ASP A 188 -22.99 -17.35 0.98
C ASP A 188 -24.42 -16.88 1.28
N PRO A 189 -25.22 -17.63 2.07
CA PRO A 189 -26.62 -17.29 2.33
C PRO A 189 -26.83 -15.88 2.90
N VAL A 190 -25.87 -15.37 3.68
CA VAL A 190 -25.94 -14.02 4.25
C VAL A 190 -25.78 -12.97 3.15
N VAL A 191 -24.86 -13.20 2.21
CA VAL A 191 -24.60 -12.31 1.09
C VAL A 191 -25.75 -12.36 0.08
N THR A 192 -26.23 -13.56 -0.25
CA THR A 192 -27.38 -13.76 -1.15
C THR A 192 -28.62 -13.03 -0.64
N LYS A 193 -28.93 -13.18 0.66
CA LYS A 193 -30.05 -12.47 1.28
C LYS A 193 -29.87 -10.95 1.24
N ALA A 194 -28.67 -10.45 1.53
CA ALA A 194 -28.38 -9.02 1.48
C ALA A 194 -28.56 -8.44 0.06
N LEU A 195 -28.11 -9.17 -0.97
CA LEU A 195 -28.31 -8.79 -2.38
C LEU A 195 -29.79 -8.74 -2.76
N GLU A 196 -30.59 -9.72 -2.32
CA GLU A 196 -32.04 -9.71 -2.55
C GLU A 196 -32.73 -8.50 -1.91
N GLU A 197 -32.36 -8.17 -0.68
CA GLU A 197 -32.91 -7.02 0.05
C GLU A 197 -32.57 -5.70 -0.65
N LEU A 198 -31.32 -5.53 -1.09
CA LEU A 198 -30.89 -4.35 -1.85
C LEU A 198 -31.69 -4.20 -3.16
N ARG A 199 -31.86 -5.29 -3.92
CA ARG A 199 -32.62 -5.28 -5.20
C ARG A 199 -34.10 -4.97 -5.01
N LYS A 200 -34.72 -5.45 -3.92
CA LYS A 200 -36.11 -5.13 -3.57
C LYS A 200 -36.26 -3.65 -3.18
N GLY A 201 -35.28 -3.09 -2.47
CA GLY A 201 -35.22 -1.68 -2.11
C GLY A 201 -35.16 -0.76 -3.32
N SER A 202 -34.29 -1.04 -4.30
CA SER A 202 -34.14 -0.22 -5.51
C SER A 202 -35.39 -0.19 -6.39
N ARG A 203 -36.17 -1.28 -6.46
CA ARG A 203 -37.44 -1.31 -7.22
C ARG A 203 -38.54 -0.44 -6.61
N LYS A 204 -38.59 -0.30 -5.28
CA LYS A 204 -39.61 0.54 -4.61
C LYS A 204 -39.42 2.03 -4.86
N GLY A 205 -38.17 2.49 -5.06
CA GLY A 205 -37.88 3.90 -5.38
C GLY A 205 -38.29 4.31 -6.80
N TRP A 206 -38.26 3.38 -7.76
CA TRP A 206 -38.58 3.66 -9.17
C TRP A 206 -40.09 3.61 -9.48
N GLY A 207 -40.88 2.85 -8.71
CA GLY A 207 -42.32 2.66 -8.96
C GLY A 207 -43.23 3.82 -8.55
N GLY A 208 -42.71 4.87 -7.91
CA GLY A 208 -43.50 5.98 -7.35
C GLY A 208 -43.55 7.27 -8.19
N LEU A 209 -42.82 7.37 -9.30
CA LEU A 209 -42.64 8.64 -10.04
C LEU A 209 -43.44 8.76 -11.36
N PHE A 210 -44.24 7.77 -11.74
CA PHE A 210 -45.01 7.79 -13.00
C PHE A 210 -46.51 7.54 -12.81
N GLY A 211 -47.19 8.39 -12.02
CA GLY A 211 -48.62 8.19 -11.78
C GLY A 211 -49.37 9.39 -11.22
N LYS A 212 -49.40 10.52 -11.94
CA LYS A 212 -50.58 11.42 -12.03
C LYS A 212 -50.33 12.56 -13.02
N GLY A 213 -50.85 12.39 -14.21
CA GLY A 213 -51.09 13.44 -15.19
C GLY A 213 -52.35 13.06 -15.94
N GLY A 214 -53.50 13.28 -15.30
CA GLY A 214 -54.84 13.21 -15.88
C GLY A 214 -55.47 14.58 -15.75
#